data_AF-A0A954CIF0-F1
#
_entry.id   AF-A0A954CIF0-F1
#
_cell.length_a   1.000
_cell.length_b   1.000
_cell.length_c   1.000
_cell.angle_alpha   90.00
_cell.angle_beta   90.00
_cell.angle_gamma   90.00
#
_symmetry.space_group_name_H-M   'P 1'
#
loop_
_entity.id
_entity.type
_entity.pdbx_description
1 polymer ?
#
loop_
_entity_poly.entity_id
_entity_poly.type
_entity_poly.pdbx_seq_one_letter_code
_entity_poly.pdbx_strand_id
1 'polypeptide(L)'
;IKAEAGKISAKRPVFAGKAYLNIEQTSSVFVASLRPNVFSQSSDGGAAEVASVDLGISDVKAKVVEILAAEGGKLDVAEADVIVSGGRGMKGPEHWGLIEGLAGVLGAATGASRAVVDAGWRPHAEQVGQTGKTVSPKLYSAVAISGAIQHLAGMSSSKCIVAINKDPAAAIFKVADYGIVGDAFEVLPALTEKLKAALAR
;
A
#
# COMPACT_ATOMS: atom_id res chain seq x y z
N ILE A 1 -7.65 -17.07 -2.82
CA ILE A 1 -8.83 -17.96 -2.73
C ILE A 1 -8.71 -18.96 -3.86
N LYS A 2 -9.05 -20.21 -3.63
CA LYS A 2 -9.09 -21.28 -4.63
C LYS A 2 -10.44 -21.97 -4.56
N ALA A 3 -10.94 -22.44 -5.69
CA ALA A 3 -12.12 -23.29 -5.76
C ALA A 3 -11.69 -24.61 -6.41
N GLU A 4 -11.73 -25.70 -5.65
CA GLU A 4 -11.37 -27.04 -6.12
C GLU A 4 -12.52 -27.99 -5.78
N ALA A 5 -13.00 -28.75 -6.76
CA ALA A 5 -14.08 -29.74 -6.61
C ALA A 5 -15.35 -29.23 -5.88
N GLY A 6 -15.75 -27.98 -6.12
CA GLY A 6 -16.95 -27.38 -5.50
C GLY A 6 -16.77 -26.90 -4.06
N LYS A 7 -15.56 -26.97 -3.50
CA LYS A 7 -15.22 -26.38 -2.20
C LYS A 7 -14.31 -25.17 -2.37
N ILE A 8 -14.65 -24.08 -1.68
CA ILE A 8 -13.81 -22.88 -1.63
C ILE A 8 -12.80 -23.02 -0.49
N SER A 9 -11.53 -22.73 -0.77
CA SER A 9 -10.48 -22.56 0.23
C SER A 9 -9.85 -21.17 0.14
N ALA A 10 -9.57 -20.57 1.29
CA ALA A 10 -8.97 -19.26 1.41
C ALA A 10 -7.69 -19.33 2.23
N LYS A 11 -6.60 -18.79 1.68
CA LYS A 11 -5.35 -18.60 2.40
C LYS A 11 -5.28 -17.17 2.93
N ARG A 12 -5.17 -17.00 4.24
CA ARG A 12 -5.04 -15.69 4.90
C ARG A 12 -3.72 -15.59 5.66
N PRO A 13 -2.92 -14.53 5.44
CA PRO A 13 -1.75 -14.28 6.28
C PRO A 13 -2.19 -13.84 7.69
N VAL A 14 -1.52 -14.38 8.69
CA VAL A 14 -1.66 -14.01 10.11
C VAL A 14 -0.29 -13.73 10.72
N PHE A 15 -0.26 -13.13 11.91
CA PHE A 15 0.99 -12.77 12.61
C PHE A 15 1.97 -11.99 11.71
N ALA A 16 1.49 -10.92 11.06
CA ALA A 16 2.32 -10.09 10.18
C ALA A 16 2.93 -10.88 9.00
N GLY A 17 2.22 -11.88 8.48
CA GLY A 17 2.67 -12.70 7.34
C GLY A 17 3.63 -13.82 7.72
N LYS A 18 3.92 -14.02 9.01
CA LYS A 18 4.79 -15.10 9.49
C LYS A 18 4.14 -16.47 9.44
N ALA A 19 2.81 -16.53 9.40
CA ALA A 19 2.07 -17.77 9.25
C ALA A 19 0.87 -17.56 8.33
N TYR A 20 0.37 -18.67 7.79
CA TYR A 20 -0.77 -18.69 6.88
C TYR A 20 -1.82 -19.64 7.41
N LEU A 21 -3.06 -19.15 7.51
CA LEU A 21 -4.23 -19.99 7.76
C LEU A 21 -4.80 -20.41 6.42
N ASN A 22 -4.99 -21.73 6.24
CA ASN A 22 -5.80 -22.28 5.17
C ASN A 22 -7.20 -22.55 5.74
N ILE A 23 -8.19 -21.80 5.28
CA ILE A 23 -9.58 -21.89 5.72
C ILE A 23 -10.35 -22.59 4.62
N GLU A 24 -11.07 -23.65 4.97
CA GLU A 24 -11.94 -24.37 4.05
C GLU A 24 -13.41 -24.06 4.31
N GLN A 25 -14.19 -23.95 3.25
CA GLN A 25 -15.62 -23.73 3.32
C GLN A 25 -16.33 -24.93 3.95
N THR A 26 -17.11 -24.68 5.00
CA THR A 26 -17.97 -25.67 5.66
C THR A 26 -19.47 -25.40 5.46
N SER A 27 -19.83 -24.15 5.14
CA SER A 27 -21.21 -23.70 4.92
C SER A 27 -21.53 -23.58 3.43
N SER A 28 -22.82 -23.59 3.07
CA SER A 28 -23.28 -23.32 1.69
C SER A 28 -22.93 -21.91 1.21
N VAL A 29 -22.86 -20.93 2.11
CA VAL A 29 -22.48 -19.54 1.81
C VAL A 29 -21.11 -19.24 2.41
N PHE A 30 -20.19 -18.75 1.58
CA PHE A 30 -18.85 -18.34 1.98
C PHE A 30 -18.63 -16.86 1.68
N VAL A 31 -18.54 -16.04 2.72
CA VAL A 31 -18.27 -14.60 2.61
C VAL A 31 -16.81 -14.34 2.94
N ALA A 32 -16.10 -13.65 2.04
CA ALA A 32 -14.70 -13.27 2.25
C ALA A 32 -14.48 -11.81 1.86
N SER A 33 -13.78 -11.08 2.73
CA SER A 33 -13.20 -9.79 2.35
C SER A 33 -11.82 -10.01 1.73
N LEU A 34 -11.55 -9.32 0.64
CA LEU A 34 -10.30 -9.41 -0.09
C LEU A 34 -9.44 -8.19 0.21
N ARG A 35 -8.13 -8.40 0.34
CA ARG A 35 -7.19 -7.28 0.38
C ARG A 35 -7.10 -6.68 -1.04
N PRO A 36 -7.21 -5.34 -1.20
CA PRO A 36 -6.98 -4.68 -2.48
C PRO A 36 -5.64 -5.05 -3.11
N ASN A 37 -5.57 -5.02 -4.43
CA ASN A 37 -4.35 -5.21 -5.24
C ASN A 37 -3.66 -6.59 -5.15
N VAL A 38 -4.25 -7.57 -4.45
CA VAL A 38 -3.73 -8.96 -4.39
C VAL A 38 -4.10 -9.78 -5.63
N PHE A 39 -5.28 -9.53 -6.22
CA PHE A 39 -5.74 -10.24 -7.42
C PHE A 39 -5.49 -9.38 -8.66
N SER A 40 -5.11 -10.03 -9.77
CA SER A 40 -5.06 -9.38 -11.08
C SER A 40 -6.48 -9.15 -11.60
N GLN A 41 -6.69 -8.00 -12.24
CA GLN A 41 -7.89 -7.76 -13.02
C GLN A 41 -7.98 -8.76 -14.18
N SER A 42 -9.19 -9.22 -14.49
CA SER A 42 -9.44 -10.01 -15.71
C SER A 42 -9.18 -9.15 -16.94
N SER A 43 -8.53 -9.70 -17.98
CA SER A 43 -8.33 -9.03 -19.26
C SER A 43 -9.63 -8.90 -20.06
N ASP A 44 -10.58 -9.78 -19.79
CA ASP A 44 -11.78 -9.95 -20.59
C ASP A 44 -13.01 -9.58 -19.76
N GLY A 45 -13.90 -8.79 -20.37
CA GLY A 45 -15.25 -8.55 -19.88
C GLY A 45 -16.21 -9.62 -20.38
N GLY A 46 -17.30 -9.85 -19.64
CA GLY A 46 -18.38 -10.75 -20.03
C GLY A 46 -19.72 -10.02 -20.14
N ALA A 47 -20.67 -10.61 -20.87
CA ALA A 47 -22.06 -10.18 -20.84
C ALA A 47 -22.74 -10.73 -19.57
N ALA A 48 -22.78 -9.93 -18.51
CA ALA A 48 -23.53 -10.25 -17.30
C ALA A 48 -24.96 -9.70 -17.40
N GLU A 49 -25.94 -10.47 -16.93
CA GLU A 49 -27.33 -10.00 -16.81
C GLU A 49 -27.42 -8.89 -15.76
N VAL A 50 -28.03 -7.77 -16.13
CA VAL A 50 -28.27 -6.65 -15.19
C VAL A 50 -29.69 -6.77 -14.68
N ALA A 51 -29.84 -7.29 -13.46
CA ALA A 51 -31.12 -7.35 -12.77
C ALA A 51 -31.22 -6.24 -11.71
N SER A 52 -32.36 -5.53 -11.70
CA SER A 52 -32.71 -4.60 -10.62
C SER A 52 -33.44 -5.37 -9.52
N VAL A 53 -32.98 -5.22 -8.28
CA VAL A 53 -33.59 -5.85 -7.10
C VAL A 53 -33.97 -4.75 -6.12
N ASP A 54 -35.26 -4.61 -5.84
CA ASP A 54 -35.73 -3.77 -4.74
C ASP A 54 -35.67 -4.59 -3.44
N LEU A 55 -34.84 -4.14 -2.50
CA LEU A 55 -34.62 -4.81 -1.23
C LEU A 55 -35.61 -4.34 -0.14
N GLY A 56 -36.48 -3.36 -0.43
CA GLY A 56 -37.51 -2.90 0.50
C GLY A 56 -36.95 -2.53 1.88
N ILE A 57 -35.80 -1.86 1.92
CA ILE A 57 -35.04 -1.62 3.16
C ILE A 57 -35.83 -0.69 4.08
N SER A 58 -36.45 -1.27 5.11
CA SER A 58 -37.02 -0.58 6.27
C SER A 58 -36.14 -0.83 7.50
N ASP A 59 -35.93 0.17 8.36
CA ASP A 59 -35.06 0.15 9.57
C ASP A 59 -33.57 0.53 9.36
N VAL A 60 -33.31 1.61 8.60
CA VAL A 60 -31.96 2.20 8.49
C VAL A 60 -31.64 3.03 9.74
N LYS A 61 -30.68 2.57 10.55
CA LYS A 61 -30.29 3.21 11.83
C LYS A 61 -29.23 4.31 11.69
N ALA A 62 -28.58 4.41 10.53
CA ALA A 62 -27.49 5.35 10.28
C ALA A 62 -27.80 6.19 9.04
N LYS A 63 -27.68 7.51 9.17
CA LYS A 63 -27.78 8.45 8.05
C LYS A 63 -26.41 9.09 7.81
N VAL A 64 -25.95 9.08 6.57
CA VAL A 64 -24.78 9.86 6.17
C VAL A 64 -25.15 11.33 6.29
N VAL A 65 -24.55 12.04 7.23
CA VAL A 65 -24.77 13.49 7.45
C VAL A 65 -23.88 14.29 6.51
N GLU A 66 -22.62 13.88 6.38
CA GLU A 66 -21.62 14.56 5.56
C GLU A 66 -20.50 13.57 5.20
N ILE A 67 -19.94 13.72 4.00
CA ILE A 67 -18.72 13.02 3.59
C ILE A 67 -17.60 14.07 3.52
N LEU A 68 -16.76 14.09 4.56
CA LEU A 68 -15.55 14.91 4.58
C LEU A 68 -14.48 14.19 3.75
N ALA A 69 -14.51 14.39 2.43
CA ALA A 69 -13.41 13.97 1.58
C ALA A 69 -12.15 14.73 2.00
N ALA A 70 -11.03 14.02 2.20
CA ALA A 70 -9.76 14.68 2.50
C ALA A 70 -9.45 15.70 1.39
N GLU A 71 -9.31 16.97 1.75
CA GLU A 71 -8.92 18.01 0.80
C GLU A 71 -7.58 17.63 0.15
N GLY A 72 -7.51 17.71 -1.18
CA GLY A 72 -6.25 17.66 -1.91
C GLY A 72 -6.00 16.45 -2.81
N GLY A 73 -7.00 15.61 -3.10
CA GLY A 73 -6.85 14.53 -4.10
C GLY A 73 -5.74 13.53 -3.78
N LYS A 74 -5.28 13.48 -2.54
CA LYS A 74 -4.23 12.56 -2.08
C LYS A 74 -4.83 11.16 -1.97
N LEU A 75 -4.25 10.24 -2.73
CA LEU A 75 -4.65 8.82 -2.73
C LEU A 75 -4.46 8.21 -1.33
N ASP A 76 -5.42 7.41 -0.89
CA ASP A 76 -5.24 6.61 0.33
C ASP A 76 -4.15 5.55 0.08
N VAL A 77 -3.19 5.48 1.00
CA VAL A 77 -2.07 4.54 0.97
C VAL A 77 -2.53 3.07 0.92
N ALA A 78 -3.74 2.75 1.43
CA ALA A 78 -4.30 1.40 1.37
C ALA A 78 -4.87 1.02 -0.02
N GLU A 79 -5.27 2.00 -0.81
CA GLU A 79 -5.94 1.79 -2.10
C GLU A 79 -5.00 2.06 -3.29
N ALA A 80 -3.92 2.81 -3.06
CA ALA A 80 -3.00 3.21 -4.11
C ALA A 80 -2.24 2.03 -4.76
N ASP A 81 -2.11 2.12 -6.08
CA ASP A 81 -1.31 1.20 -6.90
C ASP A 81 0.20 1.45 -6.77
N VAL A 82 0.59 2.69 -6.48
CA VAL A 82 1.98 3.11 -6.27
C VAL A 82 2.07 3.88 -4.97
N ILE A 83 3.07 3.55 -4.15
CA ILE A 83 3.31 4.20 -2.85
C ILE A 83 4.76 4.64 -2.78
N VAL A 84 4.99 5.92 -2.46
CA VAL A 84 6.31 6.45 -2.10
C VAL A 84 6.32 6.73 -0.61
N SER A 85 7.11 5.96 0.14
CA SER A 85 7.10 5.94 1.60
C SER A 85 8.41 6.47 2.18
N GLY A 86 8.30 7.43 3.09
CA GLY A 86 9.44 8.07 3.75
C GLY A 86 9.72 7.53 5.15
N GLY A 87 11.01 7.41 5.49
CA GLY A 87 11.50 7.02 6.81
C GLY A 87 12.12 8.17 7.60
N ARG A 88 12.53 7.88 8.85
CA ARG A 88 13.21 8.84 9.73
C ARG A 88 14.53 9.35 9.12
N GLY A 89 15.13 8.63 8.18
CA GLY A 89 16.32 9.09 7.48
C GLY A 89 16.10 10.32 6.59
N MET A 90 14.85 10.76 6.38
CA MET A 90 14.52 12.06 5.78
C MET A 90 14.83 13.27 6.66
N LYS A 91 15.29 13.05 7.91
CA LYS A 91 15.81 14.06 8.85
C LYS A 91 14.87 15.20 9.29
N GLY A 92 13.70 15.36 8.70
CA GLY A 92 12.70 16.32 9.16
C GLY A 92 11.52 16.51 8.19
N PRO A 93 10.42 17.15 8.62
CA PRO A 93 9.27 17.45 7.77
C PRO A 93 9.58 18.45 6.64
N GLU A 94 10.58 19.32 6.81
CA GLU A 94 11.03 20.29 5.81
C GLU A 94 11.52 19.64 4.50
N HIS A 95 11.93 18.38 4.59
CA HIS A 95 12.44 17.59 3.48
C HIS A 95 11.37 16.73 2.80
N TRP A 96 10.15 16.72 3.32
CA TRP A 96 9.08 15.85 2.84
C TRP A 96 8.61 16.18 1.42
N GLY A 97 8.89 17.41 0.96
CA GLY A 97 8.64 17.82 -0.42
C GLY A 97 9.36 16.95 -1.46
N LEU A 98 10.46 16.28 -1.10
CA LEU A 98 11.13 15.31 -1.98
C LEU A 98 10.30 14.03 -2.19
N ILE A 99 9.64 13.56 -1.13
CA ILE A 99 8.73 12.41 -1.18
C ILE A 99 7.48 12.76 -1.97
N GLU A 100 6.88 13.92 -1.68
CA GLU A 100 5.69 14.41 -2.40
C GLU A 100 6.00 14.70 -3.87
N GLY A 101 7.18 15.21 -4.20
CA GLY A 101 7.62 15.46 -5.57
C GLY A 101 7.74 14.17 -6.39
N LEU A 102 8.40 13.15 -5.84
CA LEU A 102 8.48 11.84 -6.51
C LEU A 102 7.09 11.19 -6.62
N ALA A 103 6.27 11.28 -5.57
CA ALA A 103 4.91 10.75 -5.58
C ALA A 103 4.04 11.41 -6.66
N GLY A 104 4.12 12.74 -6.79
CA GLY A 104 3.38 13.48 -7.81
C GLY A 104 3.74 13.07 -9.24
N VAL A 105 5.02 12.81 -9.52
CA VAL A 105 5.48 12.33 -10.84
C VAL A 105 4.95 10.93 -11.15
N LEU A 106 4.83 10.08 -10.13
CA LEU A 106 4.36 8.70 -10.28
C LEU A 106 2.85 8.53 -10.14
N GLY A 107 2.10 9.58 -9.80
CA GLY A 107 0.69 9.47 -9.42
C GLY A 107 0.49 8.57 -8.18
N ALA A 108 1.44 8.60 -7.25
CA ALA A 108 1.51 7.71 -6.10
C ALA A 108 0.88 8.32 -4.84
N ALA A 109 0.44 7.46 -3.91
CA ALA A 109 0.17 7.89 -2.54
C ALA A 109 1.48 8.06 -1.76
N THR A 110 1.47 8.94 -0.76
CA THR A 110 2.60 9.13 0.16
C THR A 110 2.41 8.32 1.42
N GLY A 111 3.40 7.49 1.74
CA GLY A 111 3.45 6.70 2.97
C GLY A 111 4.49 7.24 3.96
N ALA A 112 4.37 6.82 5.22
CA ALA A 112 5.32 7.13 6.27
C ALA A 112 5.60 5.90 7.15
N SER A 113 6.84 5.77 7.61
CA SER A 113 7.16 4.83 8.69
C SER A 113 6.56 5.30 10.03
N ARG A 114 6.29 4.38 10.96
CA ARG A 114 5.87 4.74 12.34
C ARG A 114 6.82 5.76 12.98
N ALA A 115 8.11 5.64 12.73
CA ALA A 115 9.14 6.51 13.28
C ALA A 115 9.00 7.99 12.87
N VAL A 116 8.32 8.26 11.74
CA VAL A 116 8.00 9.60 11.19
C VAL A 116 6.68 10.11 11.80
N VAL A 117 5.68 9.24 11.92
CA VAL A 117 4.38 9.58 12.52
C VAL A 117 4.53 9.88 14.01
N ASP A 118 5.27 9.05 14.74
CA ASP A 118 5.58 9.27 16.16
C ASP A 118 6.36 10.57 16.37
N ALA A 119 7.09 11.06 15.36
CA ALA A 119 7.80 12.34 15.38
C ALA A 119 6.92 13.54 14.97
N GLY A 120 5.64 13.31 14.65
CA GLY A 120 4.68 14.35 14.28
C GLY A 120 4.85 14.90 12.85
N TRP A 121 5.66 14.28 12.00
CA TRP A 121 5.94 14.82 10.66
C TRP A 121 4.79 14.59 9.69
N ARG A 122 4.08 13.46 9.84
CA ARG A 122 2.98 13.02 8.97
C ARG A 122 1.84 12.40 9.79
N PRO A 123 0.60 12.45 9.27
CA PRO A 123 -0.55 11.90 9.98
C PRO A 123 -0.52 10.37 10.06
N HIS A 124 -1.18 9.81 11.07
CA HIS A 124 -1.30 8.36 11.24
C HIS A 124 -1.96 7.65 10.05
N ALA A 125 -2.82 8.35 9.30
CA ALA A 125 -3.45 7.83 8.08
C ALA A 125 -2.45 7.43 6.99
N GLU A 126 -1.23 7.97 7.00
CA GLU A 126 -0.14 7.63 6.08
C GLU A 126 0.79 6.53 6.63
N GLN A 127 0.60 6.09 7.87
CA GLN A 127 1.47 5.12 8.51
C GLN A 127 1.38 3.75 7.82
N VAL A 128 2.50 3.22 7.35
CA VAL A 128 2.61 1.85 6.82
C VAL A 128 3.34 0.96 7.81
N GLY A 129 2.74 -0.20 8.10
CA GLY A 129 3.31 -1.20 9.01
C GLY A 129 2.26 -1.95 9.82
N GLN A 130 2.72 -2.80 10.74
CA GLN A 130 1.91 -3.66 11.60
C GLN A 130 0.86 -2.89 12.42
N THR A 131 1.23 -1.71 12.91
CA THR A 131 0.35 -0.81 13.69
C THR A 131 -0.24 0.32 12.85
N GLY A 132 -0.04 0.29 11.53
CA GLY A 132 -0.61 1.22 10.58
C GLY A 132 -1.41 0.48 9.52
N LYS A 133 -1.45 1.02 8.31
CA LYS A 133 -2.07 0.38 7.16
C LYS A 133 -1.17 -0.73 6.63
N THR A 134 -1.80 -1.85 6.27
CA THR A 134 -1.17 -2.92 5.49
C THR A 134 -1.56 -2.74 4.04
N VAL A 135 -0.56 -2.68 3.16
CA VAL A 135 -0.69 -2.29 1.77
C VAL A 135 -0.14 -3.39 0.86
N SER A 136 -0.56 -3.41 -0.40
CA SER A 136 -0.07 -4.37 -1.41
C SER A 136 -0.01 -3.72 -2.80
N PRO A 137 0.66 -2.57 -2.95
CA PRO A 137 0.74 -1.86 -4.23
C PRO A 137 1.51 -2.65 -5.29
N LYS A 138 1.36 -2.21 -6.54
CA LYS A 138 2.19 -2.66 -7.66
C LYS A 138 3.64 -2.22 -7.49
N LEU A 139 3.86 -1.00 -6.97
CA LEU A 139 5.18 -0.44 -6.68
C LEU A 139 5.21 0.22 -5.29
N TYR A 140 6.19 -0.16 -4.48
CA TYR A 140 6.47 0.46 -3.20
C TYR A 140 7.90 1.00 -3.18
N SER A 141 8.05 2.32 -3.07
CA SER A 141 9.36 2.96 -2.87
C SER A 141 9.58 3.23 -1.39
N ALA A 142 10.57 2.57 -0.80
CA ALA A 142 10.99 2.73 0.59
C ALA A 142 12.21 3.67 0.66
N VAL A 143 11.98 4.94 1.01
CA VAL A 143 13.02 5.97 1.00
C VAL A 143 13.48 6.29 2.42
N ALA A 144 14.77 6.06 2.67
CA ALA A 144 15.41 6.26 3.97
C ALA A 144 14.71 5.50 5.13
N ILE A 145 14.17 4.31 4.81
CA ILE A 145 13.52 3.38 5.73
C ILE A 145 14.47 2.23 6.04
N SER A 146 14.64 1.91 7.33
CA SER A 146 15.55 0.84 7.77
C SER A 146 15.01 -0.58 7.53
N GLY A 147 13.69 -0.75 7.41
CA GLY A 147 13.05 -2.05 7.20
C GLY A 147 12.86 -2.87 8.48
N ALA A 148 12.52 -2.21 9.60
CA ALA A 148 12.10 -2.92 10.81
C ALA A 148 10.95 -3.90 10.51
N ILE A 149 10.91 -5.04 11.20
CA ILE A 149 9.92 -6.12 10.97
C ILE A 149 8.49 -5.57 10.99
N GLN A 150 8.21 -4.61 11.86
CA GLN A 150 6.90 -3.97 11.97
C GLN A 150 6.54 -3.18 10.71
N HIS A 151 7.50 -2.52 10.05
CA HIS A 151 7.23 -1.85 8.78
C HIS A 151 7.04 -2.87 7.65
N LEU A 152 7.93 -3.86 7.56
CA LEU A 152 7.86 -4.92 6.55
C LEU A 152 6.53 -5.69 6.59
N ALA A 153 6.00 -5.95 7.78
CA ALA A 153 4.68 -6.54 7.98
C ALA A 153 3.55 -5.84 7.21
N GLY A 154 3.68 -4.53 7.00
CA GLY A 154 2.70 -3.71 6.32
C GLY A 154 2.89 -3.62 4.81
N MET A 155 4.06 -3.94 4.25
CA MET A 155 4.36 -3.67 2.83
C MET A 155 5.08 -4.79 2.09
N SER A 156 5.46 -5.89 2.75
CA SER A 156 6.20 -6.99 2.14
C SER A 156 5.41 -7.75 1.06
N SER A 157 4.10 -7.57 1.01
CA SER A 157 3.22 -8.10 -0.06
C SER A 157 3.12 -7.20 -1.29
N SER A 158 3.93 -6.14 -1.39
CA SER A 158 4.02 -5.32 -2.60
C SER A 158 4.63 -6.12 -3.74
N LYS A 159 4.20 -5.86 -4.99
CA LYS A 159 4.70 -6.62 -6.15
C LYS A 159 6.13 -6.26 -6.54
N CYS A 160 6.51 -4.99 -6.36
CA CYS A 160 7.85 -4.47 -6.61
C CYS A 160 8.22 -3.51 -5.49
N ILE A 161 9.37 -3.73 -4.85
CA ILE A 161 9.90 -2.94 -3.75
C ILE A 161 11.22 -2.31 -4.20
N VAL A 162 11.25 -0.98 -4.22
CA VAL A 162 12.46 -0.19 -4.48
C VAL A 162 12.91 0.42 -3.16
N ALA A 163 14.15 0.20 -2.74
CA ALA A 163 14.71 0.76 -1.51
C ALA A 163 15.82 1.77 -1.81
N ILE A 164 15.77 2.93 -1.17
CA ILE A 164 16.83 3.94 -1.20
C ILE A 164 17.30 4.17 0.22
N ASN A 165 18.54 3.80 0.54
CA ASN A 165 19.08 3.97 1.88
C ASN A 165 20.59 4.19 1.84
N LYS A 166 21.10 5.09 2.68
CA LYS A 166 22.55 5.33 2.80
C LYS A 166 23.30 4.16 3.46
N ASP A 167 22.61 3.39 4.29
CA ASP A 167 23.19 2.26 5.02
C ASP A 167 23.02 0.98 4.21
N PRO A 168 24.10 0.42 3.60
CA PRO A 168 24.01 -0.82 2.82
C PRO A 168 23.58 -2.03 3.65
N ALA A 169 23.68 -1.98 4.98
CA ALA A 169 23.27 -3.05 5.87
C ALA A 169 21.79 -2.98 6.29
N ALA A 170 21.04 -1.99 5.82
CA ALA A 170 19.63 -1.81 6.17
C ALA A 170 18.78 -3.05 5.83
N ALA A 171 17.93 -3.48 6.77
CA ALA A 171 17.10 -4.68 6.62
C ALA A 171 16.10 -4.59 5.46
N ILE A 172 15.75 -3.37 5.02
CA ILE A 172 14.88 -3.15 3.86
C ILE A 172 15.43 -3.80 2.59
N PHE A 173 16.76 -3.85 2.42
CA PHE A 173 17.38 -4.45 1.24
C PHE A 173 17.18 -5.96 1.16
N LYS A 174 16.82 -6.63 2.26
CA LYS A 174 16.53 -8.07 2.27
C LYS A 174 15.22 -8.42 1.56
N VAL A 175 14.33 -7.44 1.40
CA VAL A 175 13.02 -7.61 0.75
C VAL A 175 12.86 -6.74 -0.49
N ALA A 176 13.87 -5.94 -0.83
CA ALA A 176 13.80 -5.03 -1.96
C ALA A 176 14.16 -5.79 -3.25
N ASP A 177 13.37 -5.58 -4.30
CA ASP A 177 13.69 -6.05 -5.64
C ASP A 177 14.79 -5.18 -6.27
N TYR A 178 14.79 -3.88 -5.96
CA TYR A 178 15.81 -2.93 -6.38
C TYR A 178 16.31 -2.13 -5.19
N GLY A 179 17.63 -2.04 -5.03
CA GLY A 179 18.28 -1.29 -3.94
C GLY A 179 19.25 -0.24 -4.47
N ILE A 180 19.11 0.99 -3.99
CA ILE A 180 20.06 2.08 -4.21
C ILE A 180 20.71 2.42 -2.87
N VAL A 181 22.02 2.19 -2.78
CA VAL A 181 22.82 2.64 -1.64
C VAL A 181 23.30 4.05 -1.91
N GLY A 182 22.75 5.03 -1.19
CA GLY A 182 23.05 6.44 -1.41
C GLY A 182 22.24 7.38 -0.52
N ASP A 183 22.60 8.66 -0.52
CA ASP A 183 21.83 9.66 0.21
C ASP A 183 20.51 9.95 -0.50
N ALA A 184 19.39 9.84 0.22
CA ALA A 184 18.06 10.16 -0.30
C ALA A 184 17.98 11.60 -0.82
N PHE A 185 18.74 12.54 -0.23
CA PHE A 185 18.76 13.94 -0.66
C PHE A 185 19.40 14.17 -2.03
N GLU A 186 20.28 13.28 -2.46
CA GLU A 186 20.93 13.34 -3.78
C GLU A 186 20.18 12.46 -4.79
N VAL A 187 19.78 11.26 -4.35
CA VAL A 187 19.12 10.28 -5.21
C VAL A 187 17.71 10.72 -5.60
N LEU A 188 16.90 11.25 -4.66
CA LEU A 188 15.50 11.59 -4.97
C LEU A 188 15.37 12.68 -6.05
N PRO A 189 16.09 13.82 -6.00
CA PRO A 189 16.01 14.82 -7.06
C PRO A 189 16.41 14.27 -8.42
N ALA A 190 17.55 13.57 -8.48
CA ALA A 190 18.05 12.99 -9.73
C ALA A 190 17.08 11.94 -10.32
N LEU A 191 16.52 11.09 -9.47
CA LEU A 191 15.53 10.09 -9.88
C LEU A 191 14.24 10.76 -10.37
N THR A 192 13.75 11.78 -9.66
CA THR A 192 12.54 12.51 -10.01
C THR A 192 12.67 13.20 -11.37
N GLU A 193 13.80 13.87 -11.63
CA GLU A 193 14.13 14.48 -12.93
C GLU A 193 14.11 13.46 -14.06
N LYS A 194 14.78 12.31 -13.88
CA LYS A 194 14.84 11.25 -14.90
C LYS A 194 13.48 10.62 -15.16
N LEU A 195 12.67 10.42 -14.12
CA LEU A 195 11.31 9.89 -14.26
C LEU A 195 10.38 10.87 -14.96
N LYS A 196 10.46 12.17 -14.66
CA LYS A 196 9.71 13.20 -15.41
C LYS A 196 10.03 13.12 -16.90
N ALA A 197 11.30 13.04 -17.26
CA ALA A 197 11.72 12.96 -18.66
C ALA A 197 11.30 11.64 -19.34
N ALA A 198 11.29 10.53 -18.60
CA ALA A 198 10.91 9.22 -19.12
C ALA A 198 9.39 9.06 -19.30
N LEU A 199 8.59 9.62 -18.39
CA LEU A 199 7.12 9.53 -18.40
C LEU A 199 6.44 10.61 -19.26
N ALA A 200 7.18 11.65 -19.66
CA ALA A 200 6.70 12.64 -20.63
C ALA A 200 6.81 12.16 -22.10
N ARG A 201 7.34 10.96 -22.34
CA ARG A 201 7.40 10.29 -23.64
C ARG A 201 6.28 9.28 -23.77
#